data_AF-A0A1F7XWF2-F1
#
_entry.id   AF-A0A1F7XWF2-F1
#
_cell.length_a   1.000
_cell.length_b   1.000
_cell.length_c   1.000
_cell.angle_alpha   90.00
_cell.angle_beta   90.00
_cell.angle_gamma   90.00
#
_symmetry.space_group_name_H-M   'P 1'
#
loop_
_entity.id
_entity.type
_entity.pdbx_description
1 polymer ?
#
loop_
_entity_poly.entity_id
_entity_poly.type
_entity_poly.pdbx_seq_one_letter_code
_entity_poly.pdbx_strand_id
1 'polypeptide(L)' 'MFGNGYYGDWNTMPEGMRQMMQQYYGSLRPFGALFGLMEFITWVLVIALLVSLIRYFWLKVDEK' A
#
# COMPACT_ATOMS: atom_id res chain seq x y z
N MET A 1 3.48 28.93 23.20
CA MET A 1 3.71 29.29 21.78
C MET A 1 3.73 28.00 20.97
N PHE A 2 2.55 27.41 20.76
CA PHE A 2 2.37 26.21 19.94
C PHE A 2 1.59 26.63 18.71
N GLY A 3 2.30 27.13 17.71
CA GLY A 3 1.70 27.78 16.55
C GLY A 3 2.67 27.75 15.38
N ASN A 4 2.78 26.57 14.76
CA ASN A 4 2.88 26.38 13.31
C ASN A 4 3.18 24.90 13.07
N GLY A 5 2.14 24.18 12.64
CA GLY A 5 2.30 22.81 12.17
C GLY A 5 3.33 22.78 11.06
N TYR A 6 4.32 21.89 11.21
CA TYR A 6 5.19 21.49 10.12
C TYR A 6 4.35 20.76 9.07
N TYR A 7 3.70 21.53 8.21
CA TYR A 7 2.97 21.04 7.05
C TYR A 7 3.98 20.58 5.99
N GLY A 8 4.53 19.37 6.18
CA GLY A 8 5.10 18.54 5.10
C GLY A 8 6.27 19.09 4.29
N ASP A 9 6.75 20.31 4.55
CA ASP A 9 7.82 20.91 3.76
C ASP A 9 9.17 20.41 4.26
N TRP A 10 9.72 19.44 3.51
CA TRP A 10 11.02 18.84 3.75
C TRP A 10 12.10 19.89 3.96
N ASN A 11 12.01 21.06 3.32
CA ASN A 11 13.04 22.10 3.35
C ASN A 11 13.07 22.96 4.61
N THR A 12 11.98 23.00 5.35
CA THR A 12 11.88 23.79 6.58
C THR A 12 12.07 22.97 7.84
N MET A 13 12.14 21.63 7.73
CA MET A 13 12.34 20.75 8.87
C MET A 13 13.71 20.95 9.55
N PRO A 14 13.79 20.85 10.89
CA PRO A 14 15.06 20.84 11.63
C PRO A 14 15.97 19.70 11.15
N GLU A 15 17.28 19.94 11.07
CA GLU A 15 18.25 18.98 10.52
C GLU A 15 18.20 17.61 11.22
N GLY A 16 18.00 17.58 12.54
CA GLY A 16 17.85 16.34 13.29
C GLY A 16 16.61 15.51 12.88
N MET A 17 15.50 16.17 12.54
CA MET A 17 14.31 15.50 12.02
C MET A 17 14.49 15.03 10.58
N ARG A 18 15.19 15.82 9.74
CA ARG A 18 15.50 15.42 8.35
C ARG A 18 16.38 14.18 8.30
N GLN A 19 17.40 14.09 9.16
CA GLN A 19 18.29 12.92 9.23
C GLN A 19 17.55 11.65 9.65
N MET A 20 16.61 11.75 10.60
CA MET A 20 15.76 10.61 11.00
C MET A 20 14.83 10.17 9.87
N MET A 21 14.22 11.11 9.14
CA MET A 21 13.35 10.77 8.00
C MET A 21 14.12 10.29 6.77
N GLN A 22 15.35 10.74 6.55
CA GLN A 22 16.18 10.31 5.42
C GLN A 22 16.39 8.80 5.40
N GLN A 23 16.55 8.17 6.55
CA GLN A 23 16.64 6.71 6.64
C GLN A 23 15.36 6.04 6.16
N TYR A 24 14.19 6.58 6.55
CA TYR A 24 12.88 6.04 6.18
C TYR A 24 12.61 6.12 4.67
N TYR A 25 12.95 7.24 4.02
CA TYR A 25 12.78 7.40 2.57
C TYR A 25 13.89 6.71 1.76
N GLY A 26 15.10 6.64 2.29
CA GLY A 26 16.25 6.02 1.63
C GLY A 26 16.19 4.48 1.62
N SER A 27 15.61 3.85 2.64
CA SER A 27 15.60 2.39 2.80
C SER A 27 14.43 1.68 2.11
N LEU A 28 13.43 2.40 1.60
CA LEU A 28 12.25 1.82 0.94
C LEU A 28 12.45 1.49 -0.54
N ARG A 29 13.50 2.04 -1.17
CA ARG A 29 13.80 1.83 -2.60
C ARG A 29 14.12 0.39 -3.03
N PRO A 30 14.89 -0.45 -2.29
CA PRO A 30 15.24 -1.78 -2.77
C PRO A 30 14.06 -2.77 -2.77
N PHE A 31 13.00 -2.50 -2.03
CA PHE A 31 11.83 -3.38 -1.93
C PHE A 31 10.65 -2.95 -2.80
N GLY A 32 10.72 -1.80 -3.49
CA GLY A 32 9.60 -1.31 -4.30
C GLY A 32 9.18 -2.28 -5.40
N ALA A 33 10.14 -2.97 -6.05
CA ALA A 33 9.84 -3.98 -7.06
C ALA A 33 9.18 -5.24 -6.47
N LEU A 34 9.67 -5.72 -5.32
CA LEU A 34 9.07 -6.86 -4.61
C LEU A 34 7.67 -6.52 -4.08
N PHE A 35 7.48 -5.31 -3.57
CA PHE A 35 6.19 -4.81 -3.11
C PHE A 35 5.18 -4.75 -4.26
N GLY A 36 5.56 -4.18 -5.41
CA GLY A 36 4.70 -4.14 -6.60
C GLY A 36 4.35 -5.53 -7.13
N LEU A 37 5.28 -6.48 -7.09
CA LEU A 37 5.02 -7.87 -7.48
C LEU A 37 4.04 -8.56 -6.53
N MET A 38 4.22 -8.38 -5.21
CA MET A 38 3.30 -8.91 -4.20
C MET A 38 1.91 -8.29 -4.31
N GLU A 39 1.82 -6.99 -4.55
CA GLU A 39 0.56 -6.28 -4.81
C GLU A 39 -0.15 -6.85 -6.05
N PHE A 40 0.56 -7.04 -7.15
CA PHE A 40 0.01 -7.64 -8.37
C PHE A 40 -0.53 -9.05 -8.13
N ILE A 41 0.24 -9.92 -7.47
CA ILE A 41 -0.19 -11.29 -7.12
C ILE A 41 -1.45 -11.25 -6.25
N THR A 42 -1.48 -10.35 -5.27
CA THR A 42 -2.64 -10.18 -4.38
C THR A 42 -3.89 -9.83 -5.16
N TRP A 43 -3.80 -8.89 -6.11
CA TRP A 43 -4.93 -8.53 -6.97
C TRP A 43 -5.40 -9.68 -7.85
N VAL A 44 -4.48 -10.47 -8.42
CA VAL A 44 -4.84 -11.66 -9.20
C VAL A 44 -5.61 -12.67 -8.34
N LEU A 45 -5.18 -12.91 -7.11
CA LEU A 45 -5.86 -13.81 -6.17
C LEU A 45 -7.25 -13.29 -5.79
N VAL A 46 -7.39 -11.99 -5.52
CA VAL A 46 -8.68 -11.36 -5.21
C VAL A 46 -9.66 -11.53 -6.38
N ILE A 47 -9.21 -11.27 -7.61
CA ILE A 47 -10.05 -11.44 -8.82
C ILE A 47 -10.47 -12.91 -8.96
N ALA A 48 -9.53 -13.85 -8.82
CA ALA A 48 -9.84 -15.27 -8.90
C ALA A 48 -10.87 -15.70 -7.84
N LEU A 49 -10.76 -15.16 -6.62
CA LEU A 49 -11.67 -15.43 -5.53
C LEU A 49 -13.08 -14.87 -5.81
N LEU A 50 -13.18 -13.65 -6.35
CA LEU A 50 -14.47 -13.07 -6.78
C LEU A 50 -15.13 -13.91 -7.89
N VAL A 51 -14.37 -14.34 -8.89
CA VAL A 51 -14.88 -15.22 -9.96
C VAL A 51 -15.38 -16.55 -9.38
N SER A 52 -14.65 -17.13 -8.43
CA SER A 52 -15.06 -18.38 -7.77
C SER A 52 -16.35 -18.22 -6.98
N LEU A 53 -16.53 -17.09 -6.28
CA LEU A 53 -17.76 -16.75 -5.56
C LEU A 53 -18.94 -16.59 -6.51
N ILE A 54 -18.77 -15.85 -7.61
CA ILE A 54 -19.82 -15.69 -8.63
C ILE A 54 -20.23 -17.06 -9.17
N ARG A 55 -19.25 -17.90 -9.54
CA ARG A 55 -19.51 -19.26 -10.03
C ARG A 55 -20.25 -20.11 -9.00
N TYR A 56 -19.85 -20.04 -7.73
CA TYR A 56 -20.52 -20.76 -6.64
C TYR A 56 -21.98 -20.35 -6.50
N PHE A 57 -22.27 -19.05 -6.50
CA PHE A 57 -23.64 -18.55 -6.42
C PHE A 57 -24.47 -18.91 -7.66
N TRP A 58 -23.87 -18.88 -8.85
CA TRP A 58 -24.54 -19.33 -10.08
C TRP A 58 -24.97 -20.79 -10.01
N LEU A 59 -24.06 -21.69 -9.63
CA LEU A 59 -24.36 -23.12 -9.49
C LEU A 59 -25.43 -23.39 -8.43
N LYS A 60 -25.48 -22.58 -7.36
CA LYS A 60 -26.50 -22.71 -6.32
C LYS A 60 -27.88 -22.18 -6.73
N VAL A 61 -27.96 -21.30 -7.73
CA VAL A 61 -29.22 -20.78 -8.26
C VAL A 61 -29.86 -21.78 -9.22
N ASP A 62 -29.07 -22.49 -10.03
CA ASP A 62 -29.57 -23.53 -10.95
C ASP A 62 -30.09 -24.80 -10.24
N GLU A 63 -29.73 -25.03 -8.96
CA GLU A 63 -30.21 -26.17 -8.17
C GLU A 63 -31.61 -25.97 -7.55
N LYS A 64 -32.31 -24.85 -7.83
CA LYS A 64 -33.69 -24.60 -7.37
C LYS A 64 -34.68 -24.55 -8.52
#